data_AF-A0A0V0GGS0-F1
#
_entry.id   AF-A0A0V0GGS0-F1
#
_cell.length_a   1.000
_cell.length_b   1.000
_cell.length_c   1.000
_cell.angle_alpha   90.00
_cell.angle_beta   90.00
_cell.angle_gamma   90.00
#
_symmetry.space_group_name_H-M   'P 1'
#
loop_
_entity.id
_entity.type
_entity.pdbx_description
1 polymer ?
#
loop_
_entity_poly.entity_id
_entity_poly.type
_entity_poly.pdbx_seq_one_letter_code
_entity_poly.pdbx_strand_id
1 'polypeptide(L)' 'MDFNTVRTMAERKGCSRITNVMADFSKWIDEMKLHDPYLCRENFTWFRGPNHHSATRLDRFLYSIEWEEFFKN' A
#
# COMPACT_ATOMS: atom_id res chain seq x y z
N MET A 1 1.44 -6.79 9.19
CA MET A 1 2.64 -5.97 9.42
C MET A 1 2.31 -4.56 8.95
N ASP A 2 2.66 -3.54 9.74
CA ASP A 2 2.51 -2.15 9.34
C ASP A 2 3.80 -1.68 8.66
N PHE A 3 3.72 -1.31 7.37
CA PHE A 3 4.88 -0.90 6.58
C PHE A 3 5.24 0.59 6.75
N ASN A 4 4.39 1.39 7.40
CA ASN A 4 4.57 2.84 7.62
C ASN A 4 4.88 3.68 6.36
N THR A 5 4.68 3.10 5.16
CA THR A 5 5.06 3.68 3.86
C THR A 5 3.98 3.38 2.81
N VAL A 6 3.88 4.28 1.83
CA VAL A 6 2.96 4.15 0.69
C VAL A 6 3.73 3.86 -0.60
N ARG A 7 3.11 3.12 -1.51
CA ARG A 7 3.65 2.79 -2.84
C ARG A 7 3.47 3.95 -3.82
N THR A 8 2.31 4.61 -3.78
CA THR A 8 1.96 5.67 -4.73
C THR A 8 1.48 6.94 -4.02
N MET A 9 1.47 8.06 -4.73
CA MET A 9 0.95 9.32 -4.16
C MET A 9 -0.56 9.25 -3.86
N ALA A 10 -1.31 8.45 -4.62
CA ALA A 10 -2.75 8.27 -4.41
C ALA A 10 -3.09 7.64 -3.06
N GLU A 11 -2.16 6.87 -2.49
CA GLU A 11 -2.31 6.22 -1.20
C GLU A 11 -2.09 7.17 -0.02
N ARG A 12 -1.75 8.45 -0.24
CA ARG A 12 -1.59 9.45 0.82
C ARG A 12 -2.28 10.76 0.43
N LYS A 13 -3.29 11.14 1.19
CA LYS A 13 -4.02 12.41 1.01
C LYS A 13 -3.07 13.59 1.16
N GLY A 14 -3.03 14.45 0.14
CA GLY A 14 -2.15 15.63 0.09
C GLY A 14 -0.69 15.34 -0.31
N CYS A 15 -0.38 14.14 -0.78
CA CYS A 15 0.94 13.82 -1.31
C CYS A 15 1.11 14.41 -2.72
N SER A 16 2.09 15.31 -2.86
CA SER A 16 2.41 15.98 -4.14
C SER A 16 3.69 15.48 -4.80
N ARG A 17 4.47 14.65 -4.12
CA ARG A 17 5.73 14.10 -4.63
C ARG A 17 5.97 12.68 -4.12
N ILE A 18 6.57 11.85 -4.97
CA ILE A 18 7.12 10.55 -4.59
C ILE A 18 8.44 10.78 -3.86
N THR A 19 8.63 10.15 -2.70
CA THR A 19 9.91 10.15 -1.99
C THR A 19 10.73 8.92 -2.36
N ASN A 20 12.05 8.96 -2.16
CA ASN A 20 12.92 7.80 -2.40
C ASN A 20 12.43 6.55 -1.65
N VAL A 21 11.94 6.73 -0.41
CA VAL A 21 11.38 5.64 0.40
C VAL A 21 10.17 4.97 -0.27
N MET A 22 9.29 5.75 -0.93
CA MET A 22 8.14 5.20 -1.67
C MET A 22 8.60 4.43 -2.92
N ALA A 23 9.62 4.94 -3.61
CA ALA A 23 10.20 4.30 -4.78
C ALA A 23 10.89 2.99 -4.41
N ASP A 24 11.71 2.99 -3.35
CA ASP A 24 12.40 1.80 -2.83
C ASP A 24 11.37 0.75 -2.35
N PHE A 25 10.31 1.19 -1.67
CA PHE A 25 9.24 0.29 -1.26
C PHE A 25 8.51 -0.35 -2.44
N SER A 26 8.22 0.44 -3.49
CA SER A 26 7.63 -0.08 -4.73
C SER A 26 8.55 -1.10 -5.40
N LYS A 27 9.85 -0.78 -5.49
CA LYS A 27 10.87 -1.66 -6.08
C LYS A 27 10.98 -2.96 -5.30
N TRP A 28 10.98 -2.91 -3.97
CA TRP A 28 11.04 -4.11 -3.13
C TRP A 28 9.84 -5.04 -3.35
N ILE A 29 8.61 -4.49 -3.45
CA ILE A 29 7.41 -5.28 -3.78
C ILE A 29 7.58 -5.99 -5.13
N ASP A 30 8.08 -5.26 -6.14
CA ASP A 30 8.25 -5.78 -7.49
C ASP A 30 9.39 -6.82 -7.58
N GLU A 31 10.51 -6.60 -6.88
CA GLU A 31 11.63 -7.55 -6.78
C GLU A 31 11.23 -8.86 -6.10
N MET A 32 10.41 -8.77 -5.06
CA MET A 32 9.87 -9.93 -4.34
C MET A 32 8.70 -10.59 -5.08
N LYS A 33 8.27 -10.06 -6.23
CA LYS A 33 7.11 -10.51 -7.02
C LYS A 33 5.85 -10.66 -6.17
N LEU A 34 5.63 -9.70 -5.28
CA LEU A 34 4.48 -9.69 -4.37
C LEU A 34 3.28 -9.03 -5.05
N HIS A 35 2.12 -9.65 -4.88
CA HIS A 35 0.85 -9.07 -5.27
C HIS A 35 0.35 -8.13 -4.17
N ASP A 36 0.02 -6.89 -4.55
CA ASP A 36 -0.63 -5.89 -3.70
C ASP A 36 -2.04 -5.64 -4.24
N PRO A 37 -3.07 -6.32 -3.72
CA PRO A 37 -4.43 -6.17 -4.21
C PRO A 37 -5.01 -4.82 -3.79
N TYR A 38 -5.85 -4.25 -4.65
CA TYR A 38 -6.62 -3.06 -4.30
C TYR A 38 -7.59 -3.34 -3.14
N LEU A 39 -7.73 -2.37 -2.24
CA LEU A 39 -8.75 -2.41 -1.22
C LEU A 39 -10.13 -2.27 -1.89
N CYS A 40 -11.00 -3.28 -1.74
CA CYS A 40 -12.31 -3.32 -2.39
C CYS A 40 -13.28 -2.19 -1.99
N ARG A 41 -13.00 -1.43 -0.92
CA ARG A 41 -13.96 -0.46 -0.36
C ARG A 41 -13.38 0.91 -0.04
N GLU A 42 -12.20 0.97 0.57
CA GLU A 42 -11.59 2.26 0.95
C GLU A 42 -10.12 2.29 0.56
N ASN A 43 -9.68 3.39 -0.05
CA ASN A 43 -8.30 3.55 -0.51
C ASN A 43 -7.29 3.86 0.61
N PHE A 44 -7.76 4.06 1.85
CA PHE A 44 -6.95 4.41 3.01
C PHE A 44 -7.29 3.49 4.17
N THR A 45 -6.30 3.16 5.00
CA THR A 45 -6.50 2.32 6.20
C THR A 45 -6.21 3.07 7.48
N TRP A 46 -5.54 4.21 7.38
CA TRP A 46 -5.20 5.06 8.51
C TRP A 46 -5.60 6.51 8.27
N PHE A 47 -6.20 7.11 9.29
CA PHE A 47 -6.70 8.48 9.25
C PHE A 47 -6.19 9.26 10.46
N ARG A 48 -5.90 10.56 10.28
CA ARG A 48 -5.44 11.45 11.35
C ARG A 48 -6.13 12.81 11.29
N GLY A 49 -6.40 13.33 12.47
CA GLY A 49 -6.89 14.69 12.70
C GLY A 49 -8.41 14.84 12.52
N PRO A 50 -8.96 16.02 12.87
CA PRO A 50 -10.38 16.29 12.75
C PRO A 50 -10.85 16.12 11.30
N ASN A 51 -12.02 15.50 11.11
CA ASN A 51 -12.63 15.20 9.81
C ASN A 51 -11.75 14.40 8.83
N HIS A 52 -10.80 13.60 9.32
CA HIS A 52 -9.91 12.79 8.47
C HIS A 52 -9.16 13.64 7.43
N HIS A 53 -8.64 14.81 7.84
CA HIS A 53 -7.90 15.69 6.94
C HIS A 53 -6.65 15.02 6.36
N SER A 54 -6.04 14.10 7.11
CA SER A 54 -4.96 13.24 6.66
C SER A 54 -5.44 11.80 6.59
N ALA A 55 -5.18 11.14 5.46
CA ALA A 55 -5.50 9.74 5.23
C ALA A 55 -4.32 9.09 4.49
N THR A 56 -3.94 7.87 4.87
CA THR A 56 -2.88 7.11 4.23
C THR A 56 -3.18 5.61 4.25
N ARG A 57 -2.72 4.88 3.24
CA ARG A 57 -2.83 3.41 3.18
C ARG A 57 -1.57 2.78 3.77
N LEU A 58 -1.63 2.40 5.04
CA LEU A 58 -0.48 1.77 5.74
C LEU A 58 -0.63 0.25 5.85
N ASP A 59 -1.86 -0.21 6.02
CA ASP A 59 -2.19 -1.62 6.10
C ASP A 59 -2.44 -2.18 4.70
N ARG A 60 -1.72 -3.24 4.36
CA ARG A 60 -1.87 -3.96 3.10
C ARG A 60 -1.55 -5.43 3.28
N PHE A 61 -2.19 -6.25 2.47
CA PHE A 61 -1.85 -7.66 2.33
C PHE A 61 -0.90 -7.78 1.16
N LEU A 62 0.26 -8.41 1.39
CA LEU A 62 1.19 -8.77 0.33
C LEU A 62 1.31 -10.29 0.34
N TYR A 63 1.18 -10.91 -0.82
CA TYR A 63 1.34 -12.35 -0.98
C TYR A 63 2.09 -12.66 -2.27
N SER A 64 2.82 -13.76 -2.31
CA SER A 64 3.49 -14.21 -3.53
C SER A 64 2.47 -14.77 -4.51
N ILE A 65 2.82 -14.74 -5.81
CA ILE A 65 2.02 -15.38 -6.86
C ILE A 65 1.79 -16.86 -6.56
N GLU A 66 2.82 -17.54 -6.04
CA GLU A 66 2.74 -18.94 -5.63
C GLU A 66 1.62 -19.14 -4.59
N TRP A 67 1.55 -18.27 -3.57
CA TRP A 67 0.49 -18.32 -2.58
C TRP A 67 -0.90 -18.09 -3.21
N GLU A 68 -1.00 -17.17 -4.17
CA GLU A 68 -2.24 -16.98 -4.92
C GLU A 68 -2.64 -18.25 -5.69
N GLU A 69 -1.71 -18.92 -6.35
CA GLU A 69 -1.98 -20.17 -7.10
C GLU A 69 -2.40 -21.33 -6.20
N PHE A 70 -1.84 -21.45 -4.98
CA PHE A 70 -2.21 -22.50 -4.04
C PHE A 70 -3.60 -22.30 -3.40
N PHE A 71 -4.09 -21.05 -3.32
CA PHE A 71 -5.36 -20.71 -2.67
C PHE A 71 -6.44 -20.21 -3.66
N LYS A 72 -6.17 -20.24 -4.97
CA LYS A 72 -7.19 -20.06 -6.01
C LYS A 72 -8.15 -21.26 -5.94
N ASN A 73 -9.40 -20.99 -5.53
CA ASN A 73 -10.52 -21.91 -5.71
C ASN A 73 -10.89 -22.03 -7.19
#